data_AF-A0A0F8WZ08-F1
#
_entry.id   AF-A0A0F8WZ08-F1
#
_cell.length_a   1.000
_cell.length_b   1.000
_cell.length_c   1.000
_cell.angle_alpha   90.00
_cell.angle_beta   90.00
_cell.angle_gamma   90.00
#
_symmetry.space_group_name_H-M   'P 1'
#
loop_
_entity.id
_entity.type
_entity.pdbx_description
1 polymer ?
#
loop_
_entity_poly.entity_id
_entity_poly.type
_entity_poly.pdbx_seq_one_letter_code
_entity_poly.pdbx_strand_id
1 'polypeptide(L)'
;MYNDAFNPSRFTKDSELQDILMDSYRSTKVYCEVFHPDIFYVQFGRLHDDIFELIDDKKAKKKVIAAPRGLGKTSIGRAIISKHILFRDIHFAPYISKSEGHAMLQTENIKRELLSNDMIRKVFGSIKISDNPMGIPEEFSKKSWVALGNTIVVPRGSGQQVRGLNWIKYRPDYLMIDDLEDDDTIDNERIRGDRRIWYYGSVEKSVPQFPGIPWELLY
;
A
#
# COMPACT_ATOMS: atom_id res chain seq x y z
N MET A 1 -8.48 8.14 -19.60
CA MET A 1 -9.53 9.01 -19.05
C MET A 1 -9.57 8.85 -17.52
N TYR A 2 -8.43 9.03 -16.85
CA TYR A 2 -8.30 8.99 -15.39
C TYR A 2 -7.44 10.19 -15.01
N ASN A 3 -8.08 11.33 -14.85
CA ASN A 3 -7.47 12.53 -14.27
C ASN A 3 -8.59 13.28 -13.54
N ASP A 4 -9.33 12.57 -12.70
CA ASP A 4 -10.06 13.23 -11.63
C ASP A 4 -8.99 13.60 -10.61
N ALA A 5 -8.53 14.85 -10.69
CA ALA A 5 -7.70 15.42 -9.65
C ALA A 5 -8.40 15.18 -8.31
N PHE A 6 -7.65 14.68 -7.32
CA PHE A 6 -8.16 14.46 -5.98
C PHE A 6 -8.97 15.69 -5.50
N ASN A 7 -10.23 15.44 -5.10
CA ASN A 7 -11.15 16.49 -4.68
C ASN A 7 -11.42 16.38 -3.17
N PRO A 8 -10.79 17.24 -2.35
CA PRO A 8 -10.90 17.15 -0.89
C PRO A 8 -12.29 17.55 -0.37
N SER A 9 -13.09 18.27 -1.17
CA SER A 9 -14.47 18.66 -0.80
C SER A 9 -15.41 17.47 -0.59
N ARG A 10 -15.03 16.28 -1.09
CA ARG A 10 -15.74 15.03 -0.81
C ARG A 10 -15.72 14.65 0.68
N PHE A 11 -14.69 15.07 1.42
CA PHE A 11 -14.48 14.69 2.81
C PHE A 11 -14.91 15.77 3.79
N THR A 12 -14.77 17.04 3.42
CA THR A 12 -15.04 18.17 4.31
C THR A 12 -15.34 19.46 3.55
N LYS A 13 -16.07 20.39 4.19
CA LYS A 13 -16.25 21.76 3.70
C LYS A 13 -15.27 22.76 4.32
N ASP A 14 -14.53 22.32 5.33
CA ASP A 14 -13.51 23.12 6.01
C ASP A 14 -12.29 23.30 5.11
N SER A 15 -11.90 24.55 4.82
CA SER A 15 -10.84 24.85 3.87
C SER A 15 -9.45 24.44 4.38
N GLU A 16 -9.18 24.59 5.67
CA GLU A 16 -7.89 24.22 6.26
C GLU A 16 -7.68 22.70 6.20
N LEU A 17 -8.72 21.93 6.52
CA LEU A 17 -8.68 20.48 6.38
C LEU A 17 -8.60 20.04 4.91
N GLN A 18 -9.19 20.79 3.97
CA GLN A 18 -9.00 20.51 2.54
C GLN A 18 -7.54 20.68 2.11
N ASP A 19 -6.86 21.74 2.59
CA ASP A 19 -5.45 21.97 2.30
C ASP A 19 -4.56 20.85 2.88
N ILE A 20 -4.80 20.46 4.14
CA ILE A 20 -4.11 19.33 4.78
C ILE A 20 -4.29 18.03 3.99
N LEU A 21 -5.51 17.78 3.50
CA LEU A 21 -5.80 16.61 2.67
C LEU A 21 -5.08 16.66 1.32
N MET A 22 -5.01 17.82 0.67
CA MET A 22 -4.28 18.01 -0.58
C MET A 22 -2.78 17.78 -0.40
N ASP A 23 -2.20 18.30 0.68
CA ASP A 23 -0.79 18.14 0.97
C ASP A 23 -0.46 16.68 1.34
N SER A 24 -1.32 16.04 2.14
CA SER A 24 -1.20 14.62 2.47
C SER A 24 -1.37 13.73 1.24
N TYR A 25 -2.25 14.09 0.30
CA TYR A 25 -2.41 13.39 -0.97
C TYR A 25 -1.12 13.46 -1.80
N ARG A 26 -0.52 14.65 -1.88
CA ARG A 26 0.69 14.90 -2.69
C ARG A 26 1.98 14.39 -2.07
N SER A 27 2.09 14.42 -0.75
CA SER A 27 3.31 14.06 -0.02
C SER A 27 3.05 12.93 0.96
N THR A 28 3.74 11.81 0.76
CA THR A 28 3.67 10.67 1.70
C THR A 28 4.29 11.05 3.06
N LYS A 29 5.31 11.91 3.07
CA LYS A 29 5.88 12.45 4.30
C LYS A 29 4.85 13.18 5.14
N VAL A 30 4.15 14.15 4.55
CA VAL A 30 3.10 14.93 5.23
C VAL A 30 1.98 14.02 5.72
N TYR A 31 1.54 13.06 4.89
CA TYR A 31 0.54 12.08 5.30
C TYR A 31 0.96 11.29 6.55
N CYS A 32 2.22 10.84 6.60
CA CYS A 32 2.77 10.13 7.76
C CYS A 32 2.76 11.00 9.02
N GLU A 33 3.18 12.25 8.92
CA GLU A 33 3.25 13.19 10.06
C GLU A 33 1.84 13.56 10.57
N VAL A 34 0.89 13.76 9.67
CA VAL A 34 -0.47 14.19 10.01
C VAL A 34 -1.30 13.04 10.54
N PHE A 35 -1.37 11.93 9.81
CA PHE A 35 -2.32 10.86 10.11
C PHE A 35 -1.74 9.74 10.95
N HIS A 36 -0.42 9.65 11.10
CA HIS A 36 0.24 8.58 11.86
C HIS A 36 1.29 9.09 12.87
N PRO A 37 1.00 10.12 13.67
CA PRO A 37 1.97 10.71 14.58
C PRO A 37 2.50 9.72 15.64
N ASP A 38 1.70 8.73 16.03
CA ASP A 38 2.10 7.70 16.99
C ASP A 38 3.09 6.67 16.41
N ILE A 39 3.10 6.51 15.07
CA ILE A 39 4.07 5.66 14.36
C ILE A 39 5.32 6.45 14.00
N PHE A 40 5.15 7.69 13.52
CA PHE A 40 6.21 8.56 13.03
C PHE A 40 6.49 9.70 14.00
N TYR A 41 6.73 9.34 15.27
CA TYR A 41 6.97 10.29 16.37
C TYR A 41 8.39 10.88 16.39
N VAL A 42 9.31 10.34 15.58
CA VAL A 42 10.68 10.84 15.43
C VAL A 42 10.77 11.65 14.15
N GLN A 43 11.46 12.80 14.20
CA GLN A 43 11.70 13.63 13.04
C GLN A 43 12.43 12.86 11.93
N PHE A 44 11.91 12.95 10.71
CA PHE A 44 12.53 12.36 9.53
C PHE A 44 13.90 12.99 9.23
N GLY A 45 14.88 12.15 8.93
CA GLY A 45 16.21 12.57 8.52
C GLY A 45 16.34 12.69 6.99
N ARG A 46 17.52 13.10 6.51
CA ARG A 46 17.78 13.29 5.06
C ARG A 46 17.49 12.05 4.22
N LEU A 47 17.86 10.87 4.71
CA LEU A 47 17.61 9.62 3.98
C LEU A 47 16.12 9.31 3.88
N HIS A 48 15.29 9.74 4.85
CA HIS A 48 13.84 9.62 4.73
C HIS A 48 13.30 10.56 3.64
N ASP A 49 13.86 11.75 3.50
CA ASP A 49 13.47 12.68 2.44
C ASP A 49 13.74 12.08 1.05
N ASP A 50 14.92 11.49 0.83
CA ASP A 50 15.25 10.78 -0.42
C ASP A 50 14.27 9.63 -0.70
N ILE A 51 13.90 8.89 0.35
CA ILE A 51 12.93 7.79 0.26
C ILE A 51 11.54 8.32 -0.13
N PHE A 52 11.07 9.40 0.52
CA PHE A 52 9.77 9.99 0.20
C PHE A 52 9.73 10.60 -1.19
N GLU A 53 10.80 11.23 -1.65
CA GLU A 53 10.90 11.73 -3.02
C GLU A 53 10.79 10.59 -4.05
N LEU A 54 11.47 9.46 -3.81
CA LEU A 54 11.34 8.27 -4.64
C LEU A 54 9.93 7.68 -4.63
N ILE A 55 9.30 7.61 -3.44
CA ILE A 55 7.93 7.10 -3.28
C ILE A 55 6.93 7.98 -4.04
N ASP A 56 7.04 9.30 -3.92
CA ASP A 56 6.09 10.25 -4.50
C ASP A 56 6.36 10.54 -6.00
N ASP A 57 7.46 10.04 -6.58
CA ASP A 57 7.74 10.13 -8.01
C ASP A 57 6.73 9.33 -8.85
N LYS A 58 5.89 10.03 -9.61
CA LYS A 58 4.87 9.45 -10.48
C LYS A 58 5.41 8.93 -11.82
N LYS A 59 6.69 9.18 -12.15
CA LYS A 59 7.30 8.73 -13.42
C LYS A 59 7.74 7.28 -13.35
N ALA A 60 8.23 6.84 -12.19
CA ALA A 60 8.70 5.48 -11.99
C ALA A 60 7.55 4.55 -11.58
N LYS A 61 7.33 3.47 -12.34
CA LYS A 61 6.36 2.41 -11.96
C LYS A 61 6.93 1.39 -10.98
N LYS A 62 8.25 1.22 -10.98
CA LYS A 62 8.95 0.24 -10.12
C LYS A 62 9.96 1.01 -9.29
N LYS A 63 9.80 0.97 -7.98
CA LYS A 63 10.61 1.69 -7.00
C LYS A 63 11.23 0.66 -6.06
N VAL A 64 12.50 0.88 -5.71
CA VAL A 64 13.24 0.01 -4.80
C VAL A 64 13.89 0.83 -3.71
N ILE A 65 13.61 0.55 -2.44
CA ILE A 65 14.17 1.21 -1.27
C ILE A 65 15.23 0.30 -0.63
N ALA A 66 16.48 0.48 -1.06
CA ALA A 66 17.63 -0.15 -0.43
C ALA A 66 18.15 0.73 0.72
N ALA A 67 17.54 0.64 1.90
CA ALA A 67 17.93 1.43 3.06
C ALA A 67 18.31 0.55 4.28
N PRO A 68 19.19 1.04 5.19
CA PRO A 68 19.56 0.34 6.43
C PRO A 68 18.39 -0.16 7.29
N ARG A 69 18.66 -1.13 8.16
CA ARG A 69 17.72 -1.53 9.24
C ARG A 69 17.49 -0.34 10.19
N GLY A 70 16.32 -0.32 10.83
CA GLY A 70 15.97 0.72 11.81
C GLY A 70 15.36 2.00 11.24
N LEU A 71 15.28 2.16 9.91
CA LEU A 71 14.66 3.35 9.28
C LEU A 71 13.13 3.32 9.23
N GLY A 72 12.48 2.27 9.74
CA GLY A 72 11.03 2.15 9.73
C GLY A 72 10.43 1.84 8.35
N LYS A 73 11.17 1.18 7.44
CA LYS A 73 10.70 0.84 6.08
C LYS A 73 9.33 0.14 6.07
N THR A 74 9.14 -0.88 6.89
CA THR A 74 7.84 -1.56 7.06
C THR A 74 6.75 -0.60 7.51
N SER A 75 7.04 0.36 8.40
CA SER A 75 6.09 1.40 8.80
C SER A 75 5.72 2.32 7.63
N ILE A 76 6.71 2.77 6.86
CA ILE A 76 6.51 3.56 5.64
C ILE A 76 5.66 2.78 4.64
N GLY A 77 5.98 1.51 4.38
CA GLY A 77 5.22 0.65 3.47
C GLY A 77 3.76 0.49 3.91
N ARG A 78 3.51 0.29 5.21
CA ARG A 78 2.14 0.26 5.76
C ARG A 78 1.41 1.59 5.55
N ALA A 79 2.08 2.72 5.79
CA ALA A 79 1.51 4.05 5.60
C ALA A 79 1.17 4.34 4.12
N ILE A 80 1.97 3.85 3.17
CA ILE A 80 1.68 4.03 1.74
C ILE A 80 0.41 3.27 1.35
N ILE A 81 0.25 2.02 1.80
CA ILE A 81 -0.97 1.26 1.53
C ILE A 81 -2.19 1.93 2.19
N SER A 82 -2.07 2.38 3.45
CA SER A 82 -3.17 3.11 4.09
C SER A 82 -3.51 4.40 3.36
N LYS A 83 -2.52 5.16 2.90
CA LYS A 83 -2.71 6.37 2.07
C LYS A 83 -3.52 6.05 0.82
N HIS A 84 -3.09 5.09 0.01
CA HIS A 84 -3.81 4.74 -1.21
C HIS A 84 -5.24 4.24 -0.96
N ILE A 85 -5.46 3.50 0.13
CA ILE A 85 -6.80 3.09 0.55
C ILE A 85 -7.68 4.31 0.88
N LEU A 86 -7.17 5.22 1.72
CA LEU A 86 -7.92 6.39 2.16
C LEU A 86 -8.19 7.39 1.04
N PHE A 87 -7.32 7.47 0.04
CA PHE A 87 -7.53 8.33 -1.12
C PHE A 87 -8.20 7.63 -2.31
N ARG A 88 -8.49 6.33 -2.20
CA ARG A 88 -9.13 5.49 -3.24
C ARG A 88 -8.34 5.46 -4.57
N ASP A 89 -7.00 5.52 -4.48
CA ASP A 89 -6.13 5.57 -5.65
C ASP A 89 -5.89 4.21 -6.31
N ILE A 90 -6.13 3.13 -5.56
CA ILE A 90 -5.83 1.76 -5.97
C ILE A 90 -7.01 0.84 -5.65
N HIS A 91 -7.16 -0.24 -6.41
CA HIS A 91 -8.23 -1.21 -6.21
C HIS A 91 -7.73 -2.55 -5.68
N PHE A 92 -6.49 -2.94 -5.99
CA PHE A 92 -5.96 -4.24 -5.62
C PHE A 92 -4.49 -4.15 -5.20
N ALA A 93 -4.27 -4.27 -3.89
CA ALA A 93 -2.98 -4.27 -3.25
C ALA A 93 -2.53 -5.65 -2.72
N PRO A 94 -1.78 -6.46 -3.47
CA PRO A 94 -1.01 -7.53 -2.88
C PRO A 94 0.09 -6.98 -1.97
N TYR A 95 0.14 -7.49 -0.73
CA TYR A 95 1.22 -7.23 0.21
C TYR A 95 2.07 -8.48 0.32
N ILE A 96 3.29 -8.43 -0.22
CA ILE A 96 4.18 -9.56 -0.37
C ILE A 96 5.29 -9.45 0.67
N SER A 97 5.57 -10.55 1.37
CA SER A 97 6.70 -10.64 2.31
C SER A 97 7.38 -12.00 2.25
N LYS A 98 8.45 -12.23 3.02
CA LYS A 98 9.16 -13.52 3.09
C LYS A 98 8.23 -14.72 3.33
N SER A 99 7.14 -14.54 4.09
CA SER A 99 6.10 -15.55 4.26
C SER A 99 4.70 -14.96 4.31
N GLU A 100 3.69 -15.79 4.07
CA GLU A 100 2.27 -15.38 4.14
C GLU A 100 1.92 -14.88 5.55
N GLY A 101 2.40 -15.56 6.59
CA GLY A 101 2.15 -15.15 7.97
C GLY A 101 2.73 -13.77 8.31
N HIS A 102 3.93 -13.45 7.81
CA HIS A 102 4.52 -12.12 7.94
C HIS A 102 3.71 -11.07 7.19
N ALA A 103 3.30 -11.36 5.95
CA ALA A 103 2.44 -10.46 5.18
C ALA A 103 1.09 -10.21 5.86
N MET A 104 0.44 -11.27 6.35
CA MET A 104 -0.84 -11.18 7.09
C MET A 104 -0.71 -10.28 8.31
N LEU A 105 0.39 -10.42 9.08
CA LEU A 105 0.64 -9.57 10.25
C LEU A 105 0.70 -8.09 9.85
N GLN A 106 1.43 -7.74 8.79
CA GLN A 106 1.53 -6.34 8.35
C GLN A 106 0.19 -5.81 7.84
N THR A 107 -0.55 -6.60 7.07
CA THR A 107 -1.87 -6.17 6.57
C THR A 107 -2.90 -6.04 7.70
N GLU A 108 -2.84 -6.89 8.74
CA GLU A 108 -3.68 -6.74 9.93
C GLU A 108 -3.30 -5.50 10.74
N ASN A 109 -2.02 -5.14 10.80
CA ASN A 109 -1.58 -3.90 11.43
C ASN A 109 -2.14 -2.68 10.69
N ILE A 110 -2.09 -2.66 9.35
CA ILE A 110 -2.72 -1.60 8.53
C ILE A 110 -4.22 -1.53 8.83
N LYS A 111 -4.91 -2.67 8.82
CA LYS A 111 -6.34 -2.75 9.08
C LYS A 111 -6.70 -2.22 10.48
N ARG A 112 -5.92 -2.59 11.50
CA ARG A 112 -6.11 -2.13 12.88
C ARG A 112 -5.89 -0.62 13.01
N GLU A 113 -4.82 -0.11 12.39
CA GLU A 113 -4.51 1.33 12.34
C GLU A 113 -5.70 2.12 11.80
N LEU A 114 -6.19 1.76 10.62
CA LEU A 114 -7.32 2.40 9.95
C LEU A 114 -8.63 2.34 10.75
N LEU A 115 -8.83 1.31 11.57
CA LEU A 115 -10.02 1.14 12.41
C LEU A 115 -9.93 1.85 13.76
N SER A 116 -8.73 2.12 14.26
CA SER A 116 -8.51 2.65 15.62
C SER A 116 -8.05 4.10 15.64
N ASN A 117 -7.50 4.61 14.54
CA ASN A 117 -7.06 5.99 14.44
C ASN A 117 -8.25 6.95 14.32
N ASP A 118 -8.46 7.77 15.35
CA ASP A 118 -9.61 8.67 15.44
C ASP A 118 -9.58 9.77 14.38
N MET A 119 -8.40 10.28 14.02
CA MET A 119 -8.27 11.30 12.97
C MET A 119 -8.71 10.73 11.63
N ILE A 120 -8.21 9.54 11.28
CA ILE A 120 -8.60 8.84 10.06
C ILE A 120 -10.11 8.61 10.02
N ARG A 121 -10.70 8.12 11.13
CA ARG A 121 -12.14 7.87 11.20
C ARG A 121 -13.00 9.12 11.07
N LYS A 122 -12.57 10.23 11.69
CA LYS A 122 -13.28 11.52 11.59
C LYS A 122 -13.27 12.07 10.18
N VAL A 123 -12.15 11.92 9.46
CA VAL A 123 -11.94 12.51 8.14
C VAL A 123 -12.46 11.62 7.01
N PHE A 124 -12.17 10.32 7.05
CA PHE A 124 -12.46 9.38 5.96
C PHE A 124 -13.61 8.42 6.25
N GLY A 125 -14.14 8.41 7.48
CA GLY A 125 -15.16 7.47 7.92
C GLY A 125 -14.58 6.09 8.27
N SER A 126 -15.48 5.13 8.48
CA SER A 126 -15.10 3.74 8.77
C SER A 126 -14.75 3.00 7.49
N ILE A 127 -13.58 2.35 7.46
CA ILE A 127 -13.16 1.52 6.31
C ILE A 127 -14.07 0.31 6.03
N LYS A 128 -14.99 -0.03 6.94
CA LYS A 128 -15.97 -1.11 6.73
C LYS A 128 -17.20 -0.66 5.93
N ILE A 129 -17.43 0.64 5.79
CA ILE A 129 -18.58 1.17 5.08
C ILE A 129 -18.18 1.34 3.63
N SER A 130 -18.88 0.62 2.74
CA SER A 130 -18.67 0.75 1.31
C SER A 130 -19.11 2.13 0.82
N ASP A 131 -18.29 2.75 -0.04
CA ASP A 131 -18.70 3.94 -0.79
C ASP A 131 -19.83 3.62 -1.79
N ASN A 132 -20.02 2.33 -2.12
CA ASN A 132 -21.08 1.85 -2.99
C ASN A 132 -22.30 1.37 -2.17
N PRO A 133 -23.48 1.99 -2.32
CA PRO A 133 -24.67 1.68 -1.53
C PRO A 133 -25.37 0.37 -1.91
N MET A 134 -24.82 -0.44 -2.82
CA MET A 134 -25.41 -1.73 -3.22
C MET A 134 -25.53 -2.75 -2.08
N GLY A 135 -24.93 -2.50 -0.91
CA GLY A 135 -25.15 -3.29 0.31
C GLY A 135 -24.58 -4.71 0.27
N ILE A 136 -23.64 -4.98 -0.66
CA ILE A 136 -22.98 -6.27 -0.77
C ILE A 136 -21.99 -6.40 0.40
N PRO A 137 -22.07 -7.48 1.22
CA PRO A 137 -21.09 -7.72 2.26
C PRO A 137 -19.70 -7.90 1.65
N GLU A 138 -18.73 -7.16 2.20
CA GLU A 138 -17.34 -7.20 1.75
C GLU A 138 -16.51 -8.18 2.59
N GLU A 139 -15.50 -8.79 1.95
CA GLU A 139 -14.53 -9.66 2.63
C GLU A 139 -13.74 -8.86 3.67
N PHE A 140 -13.58 -9.38 4.89
CA PHE A 140 -12.88 -8.68 5.98
C PHE A 140 -12.11 -9.64 6.91
N SER A 141 -11.45 -10.64 6.34
CA SER A 141 -10.66 -11.64 7.08
C SER A 141 -9.17 -11.30 7.12
N LYS A 142 -8.36 -12.20 7.69
CA LYS A 142 -6.90 -12.12 7.66
C LYS A 142 -6.30 -12.58 6.31
N LYS A 143 -7.06 -13.37 5.53
CA LYS A 143 -6.59 -13.89 4.23
C LYS A 143 -6.69 -12.84 3.13
N SER A 144 -7.63 -11.92 3.28
CA SER A 144 -7.83 -10.73 2.47
C SER A 144 -8.89 -9.86 3.14
N TRP A 145 -8.90 -8.58 2.84
CA TRP A 145 -9.96 -7.67 3.29
C TRP A 145 -10.15 -6.53 2.31
N VAL A 146 -11.38 -6.03 2.24
CA VAL A 146 -11.76 -4.91 1.39
C VAL A 146 -12.02 -3.69 2.28
N ALA A 147 -11.40 -2.59 1.90
CA ALA A 147 -11.59 -1.28 2.51
C ALA A 147 -12.54 -0.46 1.63
N LEU A 148 -13.55 0.15 2.25
CA LEU A 148 -14.42 1.16 1.63
C LEU A 148 -15.18 0.67 0.39
N GLY A 149 -15.28 -0.66 0.21
CA GLY A 149 -15.80 -1.29 -1.01
C GLY A 149 -14.98 -1.00 -2.26
N ASN A 150 -13.77 -0.43 -2.12
CA ASN A 150 -12.96 0.08 -3.20
C ASN A 150 -11.65 -0.69 -3.38
N THR A 151 -10.96 -0.98 -2.28
CA THR A 151 -9.60 -1.51 -2.31
C THR A 151 -9.53 -2.85 -1.59
N ILE A 152 -9.17 -3.92 -2.29
CA ILE A 152 -8.81 -5.19 -1.67
C ILE A 152 -7.31 -5.23 -1.33
N VAL A 153 -7.00 -5.70 -0.12
CA VAL A 153 -5.63 -5.98 0.33
C VAL A 153 -5.47 -7.48 0.49
N VAL A 154 -4.41 -8.05 -0.09
CA VAL A 154 -4.18 -9.51 -0.12
C VAL A 154 -2.75 -9.84 0.31
N PRO A 155 -2.52 -10.43 1.50
CA PRO A 155 -1.20 -10.89 1.90
C PRO A 155 -0.72 -12.09 1.07
N ARG A 156 0.58 -12.11 0.74
CA ARG A 156 1.25 -13.18 0.01
C ARG A 156 2.66 -13.43 0.53
N GLY A 157 3.04 -14.69 0.61
CA GLY A 157 4.42 -15.10 0.89
C GLY A 157 5.26 -15.27 -0.37
N SER A 158 6.58 -15.15 -0.23
CA SER A 158 7.54 -15.52 -1.27
C SER A 158 7.27 -16.93 -1.79
N GLY A 159 7.23 -17.09 -3.12
CA GLY A 159 6.95 -18.36 -3.79
C GLY A 159 5.46 -18.67 -4.01
N GLN A 160 4.53 -17.96 -3.37
CA GLN A 160 3.10 -18.15 -3.63
C GLN A 160 2.67 -17.60 -4.99
N GLN A 161 1.60 -18.14 -5.56
CA GLN A 161 1.08 -17.65 -6.82
C GLN A 161 0.45 -16.25 -6.66
N VAL A 162 0.96 -15.28 -7.43
CA VAL A 162 0.46 -13.90 -7.51
C VAL A 162 -0.13 -13.64 -8.90
N ARG A 163 0.45 -14.23 -9.94
CA ARG A 163 -0.11 -14.16 -11.30
C ARG A 163 -1.47 -14.85 -11.37
N GLY A 164 -2.40 -14.18 -12.04
CA GLY A 164 -3.76 -14.67 -12.26
C GLY A 164 -4.74 -14.26 -11.16
N LEU A 165 -4.26 -13.60 -10.10
CA LEU A 165 -5.15 -12.96 -9.13
C LEU A 165 -5.99 -11.87 -9.82
N ASN A 166 -7.28 -11.88 -9.50
CA ASN A 166 -8.25 -10.89 -9.95
C ASN A 166 -9.26 -10.69 -8.81
N TRP A 167 -9.64 -9.46 -8.56
CA TRP A 167 -10.75 -9.11 -7.69
C TRP A 167 -11.76 -8.30 -8.49
N ILE A 168 -12.93 -8.89 -8.71
CA ILE A 168 -13.96 -8.39 -9.62
C ILE A 168 -13.38 -8.24 -11.05
N LYS A 169 -12.99 -7.02 -11.43
CA LYS A 169 -12.43 -6.67 -12.74
C LYS A 169 -10.98 -6.16 -12.61
N TYR A 170 -10.48 -6.04 -11.39
CA TYR A 170 -9.19 -5.42 -11.10
C TYR A 170 -8.10 -6.48 -10.98
N ARG A 171 -7.01 -6.26 -11.69
CA ARG A 171 -5.72 -6.91 -11.43
C ARG A 171 -4.97 -6.13 -10.37
N PRO A 172 -3.94 -6.72 -9.73
CA PRO A 172 -3.00 -5.99 -8.91
C PRO A 172 -2.52 -4.69 -9.58
N ASP A 173 -2.89 -3.55 -9.02
CA ASP A 173 -2.50 -2.22 -9.49
C ASP A 173 -1.51 -1.53 -8.54
N TYR A 174 -1.30 -2.09 -7.34
CA TYR A 174 -0.22 -1.68 -6.46
C TYR A 174 0.40 -2.88 -5.74
N LEU A 175 1.67 -3.20 -6.02
CA LEU A 175 2.38 -4.27 -5.31
C LEU A 175 3.30 -3.68 -4.26
N MET A 176 3.08 -4.07 -3.00
CA MET A 176 4.02 -3.81 -1.91
C MET A 176 4.83 -5.08 -1.67
N ILE A 177 6.14 -4.98 -1.70
CA ILE A 177 7.06 -6.05 -1.35
C ILE A 177 7.86 -5.55 -0.14
N ASP A 178 7.68 -6.18 1.03
CA ASP A 178 8.37 -5.80 2.26
C ASP A 178 9.05 -7.01 2.91
N ASP A 179 10.32 -6.85 3.27
CA ASP A 179 11.12 -7.90 3.91
C ASP A 179 11.01 -9.26 3.16
N LEU A 180 11.27 -9.25 1.85
CA LEU A 180 11.15 -10.45 1.00
C LEU A 180 12.28 -11.46 1.27
N GLU A 181 13.42 -10.98 1.74
CA GLU A 181 14.61 -11.76 2.02
C GLU A 181 14.62 -12.24 3.47
N ASP A 182 15.18 -13.41 3.69
CA ASP A 182 15.35 -14.00 5.02
C ASP A 182 16.86 -14.11 5.28
N ASP A 183 17.30 -13.67 6.46
CA ASP A 183 18.72 -13.60 6.84
C ASP A 183 19.40 -14.97 6.69
N ASP A 184 18.66 -16.05 6.96
CA ASP A 184 19.16 -17.42 6.88
C ASP A 184 19.32 -17.94 5.44
N THR A 185 18.69 -17.28 4.47
CA THR A 185 18.65 -17.75 3.06
C THR A 185 19.25 -16.76 2.07
N ILE A 186 19.64 -15.57 2.53
CA ILE A 186 20.12 -14.48 1.68
C ILE A 186 21.42 -14.86 0.95
N ASP A 187 22.28 -15.68 1.55
CA ASP A 187 23.53 -16.13 0.94
C ASP A 187 23.38 -17.37 0.04
N ASN A 188 22.18 -17.95 -0.05
CA ASN A 188 21.93 -19.14 -0.86
C ASN A 188 21.58 -18.78 -2.32
N GLU A 189 22.53 -18.94 -3.23
CA GLU A 189 22.37 -18.63 -4.66
C GLU A 189 21.18 -19.34 -5.31
N ARG A 190 20.92 -20.61 -4.95
CA ARG A 190 19.79 -21.36 -5.50
C ARG A 190 18.46 -20.74 -5.10
N ILE A 191 18.30 -20.41 -3.81
CA ILE A 191 17.07 -19.78 -3.30
C ILE A 191 16.86 -18.41 -3.93
N ARG A 192 17.92 -17.62 -4.11
CA ARG A 192 17.85 -16.34 -4.82
C ARG A 192 17.45 -16.52 -6.29
N GLY A 193 17.99 -17.53 -6.96
CA GLY A 193 17.64 -17.90 -8.33
C GLY A 193 16.16 -18.25 -8.47
N ASP A 194 15.66 -19.15 -7.61
CA ASP A 194 14.26 -19.57 -7.58
C ASP A 194 13.33 -18.38 -7.29
N ARG A 195 13.68 -17.53 -6.32
CA ARG A 195 12.93 -16.30 -6.00
C ARG A 195 12.92 -15.32 -7.17
N ARG A 196 14.03 -15.17 -7.88
CA ARG A 196 14.13 -14.30 -9.07
C ARG A 196 13.23 -14.81 -10.19
N ILE A 197 13.24 -16.11 -10.46
CA ILE A 197 12.36 -16.74 -11.47
C ILE A 197 10.89 -16.53 -11.08
N TRP A 198 10.56 -16.75 -9.81
CA TRP A 198 9.22 -16.51 -9.28
C TRP A 198 8.80 -15.04 -9.41
N TYR A 199 9.65 -14.08 -9.05
CA TYR A 199 9.36 -12.66 -9.14
C TYR A 199 8.97 -12.26 -10.58
N TYR A 200 9.82 -12.58 -11.57
CA TYR A 200 9.54 -12.22 -12.96
C TYR A 200 8.41 -13.05 -13.60
N GLY A 201 8.21 -14.29 -13.14
CA GLY A 201 7.18 -15.20 -13.67
C GLY A 201 5.78 -14.97 -13.10
N SER A 202 5.71 -14.56 -11.84
CA SER A 202 4.48 -14.49 -11.04
C SER A 202 4.14 -13.05 -10.65
N VAL A 203 5.05 -12.36 -9.96
CA VAL A 203 4.80 -11.03 -9.38
C VAL A 203 4.69 -9.97 -10.47
N GLU A 204 5.73 -9.82 -11.31
CA GLU A 204 5.73 -8.78 -12.33
C GLU A 204 4.65 -9.01 -13.41
N LYS A 205 4.24 -10.25 -13.63
CA LYS A 205 3.21 -10.61 -14.62
C LYS A 205 1.77 -10.57 -14.06
N SER A 206 1.59 -10.24 -12.77
CA SER A 206 0.23 -10.14 -12.20
C SER A 206 -0.46 -8.83 -12.56
N VAL A 207 0.30 -7.77 -12.83
CA VAL A 207 -0.23 -6.42 -13.11
C VAL A 207 -0.89 -6.30 -14.49
N PRO A 208 -1.68 -5.23 -14.73
CA PRO A 208 -2.13 -4.87 -16.07
C PRO A 208 -0.98 -4.79 -17.08
N GLN A 209 -1.12 -5.49 -18.19
CA GLN A 209 -0.11 -5.54 -19.26
C GLN A 209 -0.43 -4.58 -20.42
N PHE A 210 -1.62 -3.97 -20.42
CA PHE A 210 -2.04 -3.05 -21.47
C PHE A 210 -1.50 -1.64 -21.21
N PRO A 211 -0.99 -0.95 -22.25
CA PRO A 211 -0.57 0.45 -22.13
C PRO A 211 -1.69 1.35 -21.61
N GLY A 212 -1.33 2.32 -20.78
CA GLY A 212 -2.26 3.33 -20.25
C GLY A 212 -3.07 2.91 -19.02
N ILE A 213 -3.00 1.64 -18.59
CA ILE A 213 -3.53 1.23 -17.29
C ILE A 213 -2.44 1.46 -16.22
N PRO A 214 -2.66 2.34 -15.24
CA PRO A 214 -1.67 2.63 -14.21
C PRO A 214 -1.50 1.43 -13.28
N TRP A 215 -0.26 1.23 -12.85
CA TRP A 215 0.09 0.33 -11.76
C TRP A 215 1.47 0.72 -11.21
N GLU A 216 1.71 0.40 -9.95
CA GLU A 216 2.99 0.63 -9.29
C GLU A 216 3.46 -0.60 -8.49
N LEU A 217 4.78 -0.70 -8.31
CA LEU A 217 5.45 -1.67 -7.46
C LEU A 217 6.48 -0.95 -6.61
N LEU A 218 6.38 -1.17 -5.30
CA LEU A 218 7.38 -0.75 -4.34
C LEU A 218 8.00 -1.99 -3.69
N TYR A 219 9.33 -2.05 -3.70
CA TYR A 219 10.14 -3.06 -3.01
C TYR A 219 11.08 -2.37 -2.03
#